data_AF-A0A7C3REC1-F1
#
_entry.id   AF-A0A7C3REC1-F1
#
_cell.length_a   1.000
_cell.length_b   1.000
_cell.length_c   1.000
_cell.angle_alpha   90.00
_cell.angle_beta   90.00
_cell.angle_gamma   90.00
#
_symmetry.space_group_name_H-M   'P 1'
#
loop_
_entity.id
_entity.type
_entity.pdbx_description
1 polymer ?
#
loop_
_entity_poly.entity_id
_entity_poly.type
_entity_poly.pdbx_seq_one_letter_code
_entity_poly.pdbx_strand_id
1 'polypeptide(L)'
;MAVVYPSREWMEELHKKVNADEEYKKVAANWEGDYLCVVQVDEEFVKDIQNPKILRGFLGMLDSIPKEKREKFRGTPSEKMLEALGLSLDADLSEVNFEEIARKIAENPGMILETAKGATLNIWMDFWHGEFRKIEVAVPGEHEDAKFKLIGPYAVFKQLVMGKADAITLVIGGKLKMQGDMAYMMRNMATVKKFTDLMASIPIES
;
A
#
# COMPACT_ATOMS: atom_id res chain seq x y z
N MET A 1 15.39 -11.54 -4.79
CA MET A 1 15.79 -10.12 -4.63
C MET A 1 14.71 -9.46 -3.80
N ALA A 2 15.06 -8.55 -2.89
CA ALA A 2 14.05 -7.81 -2.14
C ALA A 2 13.49 -6.67 -3.01
N VAL A 3 12.19 -6.40 -2.87
CA VAL A 3 11.46 -5.37 -3.62
C VAL A 3 11.01 -4.25 -2.67
N VAL A 4 10.71 -3.07 -3.20
CA VAL A 4 10.24 -1.96 -2.34
C VAL A 4 8.74 -2.09 -2.10
N TYR A 5 8.28 -1.96 -0.86
CA TYR A 5 6.85 -1.85 -0.53
C TYR A 5 6.42 -0.38 -0.40
N PRO A 6 5.27 0.06 -0.97
CA PRO A 6 4.36 -0.63 -1.88
C PRO A 6 4.63 -0.27 -3.36
N SER A 7 5.80 -0.61 -3.89
CA SER A 7 6.13 -0.30 -5.30
C SER A 7 5.28 -1.11 -6.28
N ARG A 8 5.28 -0.67 -7.54
CA ARG A 8 4.67 -1.41 -8.65
C ARG A 8 5.20 -2.84 -8.76
N GLU A 9 6.52 -3.04 -8.63
CA GLU A 9 7.15 -4.36 -8.67
C GLU A 9 6.62 -5.27 -7.55
N TRP A 10 6.46 -4.73 -6.33
CA TRP A 10 5.89 -5.49 -5.22
C TRP A 10 4.44 -5.91 -5.48
N MET A 11 3.62 -5.02 -6.06
CA MET A 11 2.23 -5.34 -6.42
C MET A 11 2.15 -6.42 -7.51
N GLU A 12 3.01 -6.34 -8.54
CA GLU A 12 3.10 -7.33 -9.62
C GLU A 12 3.54 -8.71 -9.08
N GLU A 13 4.55 -8.74 -8.21
CA GLU A 13 5.01 -9.99 -7.57
C GLU A 13 3.95 -10.58 -6.63
N LEU A 14 3.20 -9.75 -5.90
CA LEU A 14 2.08 -10.20 -5.08
C LEU A 14 0.97 -10.83 -5.94
N HIS A 15 0.57 -10.14 -7.00
CA HIS A 15 -0.46 -10.63 -7.92
C HIS A 15 -0.09 -11.99 -8.53
N LYS A 16 1.14 -12.09 -9.05
CA LYS A 16 1.67 -13.33 -9.62
C LYS A 16 1.74 -14.46 -8.60
N LYS A 17 2.27 -14.18 -7.41
CA LYS A 17 2.47 -15.20 -6.37
C LYS A 17 1.14 -15.75 -5.86
N VAL A 18 0.15 -14.89 -5.64
CA VAL A 18 -1.17 -15.31 -5.17
C VAL A 18 -1.89 -16.16 -6.20
N ASN A 19 -1.88 -15.75 -7.47
CA ASN A 19 -2.54 -16.51 -8.53
C ASN A 19 -1.81 -17.82 -8.91
N ALA A 20 -0.54 -17.97 -8.54
CA ALA A 20 0.21 -19.21 -8.71
C ALA A 20 0.01 -20.23 -7.58
N ASP A 21 -0.60 -19.85 -6.45
CA ASP A 21 -0.74 -20.71 -5.28
C ASP A 21 -2.04 -21.52 -5.31
N GLU A 22 -1.92 -22.84 -5.41
CA GLU A 22 -3.05 -23.77 -5.50
C GLU A 22 -3.82 -23.91 -4.18
N GLU A 23 -3.19 -23.65 -3.04
CA GLU A 23 -3.87 -23.67 -1.75
C GLU A 23 -4.73 -22.41 -1.60
N TYR A 24 -4.23 -21.25 -2.00
CA TYR A 24 -4.98 -20.00 -2.04
C TYR A 24 -6.24 -20.15 -2.88
N LYS A 25 -6.14 -20.65 -4.11
CA LYS A 25 -7.31 -20.90 -4.98
C LYS A 25 -8.38 -21.75 -4.28
N LYS A 26 -7.97 -22.79 -3.54
CA LYS A 26 -8.88 -23.68 -2.83
C LYS A 26 -9.55 -22.99 -1.65
N VAL A 27 -8.79 -22.34 -0.77
CA VAL A 27 -9.37 -21.70 0.43
C VAL A 27 -10.21 -20.48 0.07
N ALA A 28 -9.82 -19.75 -0.97
CA ALA A 28 -10.51 -18.57 -1.46
C ALA A 28 -11.62 -18.87 -2.48
N ALA A 29 -11.95 -20.13 -2.75
CA ALA A 29 -12.92 -20.53 -3.79
C ALA A 29 -14.32 -19.90 -3.61
N ASN A 30 -14.72 -19.58 -2.39
CA ASN A 30 -16.00 -18.92 -2.08
C ASN A 30 -15.80 -17.45 -1.64
N TRP A 31 -14.60 -16.91 -1.81
CA TRP A 31 -14.31 -15.53 -1.48
C TRP A 31 -14.96 -14.60 -2.49
N GLU A 32 -15.69 -13.62 -1.98
CA GLU A 32 -16.29 -12.54 -2.75
C GLU A 32 -16.11 -11.24 -1.99
N GLY A 33 -15.43 -10.28 -2.60
CA GLY A 33 -15.21 -8.98 -2.00
C GLY A 33 -13.87 -8.40 -2.34
N ASP A 34 -13.90 -7.15 -2.74
CA ASP A 34 -12.73 -6.32 -2.93
C ASP A 34 -12.29 -5.68 -1.61
N TYR A 35 -11.05 -5.19 -1.62
CA TYR A 35 -10.41 -4.50 -0.52
C TYR A 35 -9.90 -3.14 -0.94
N LEU A 36 -10.17 -2.12 -0.13
CA LEU A 36 -9.43 -0.88 -0.14
C LEU A 36 -8.54 -0.78 1.10
N CYS A 37 -7.23 -0.84 0.90
CA CYS A 37 -6.26 -0.53 1.95
C CYS A 37 -5.97 0.98 1.95
N VAL A 38 -6.23 1.66 3.07
CA VAL A 38 -5.92 3.08 3.27
C VAL A 38 -4.75 3.18 4.23
N VAL A 39 -3.55 3.32 3.66
CA VAL A 39 -2.29 3.34 4.39
C VAL A 39 -1.96 4.79 4.75
N GLN A 40 -2.02 5.12 6.04
CA GLN A 40 -1.77 6.46 6.53
C GLN A 40 -0.26 6.68 6.66
N VAL A 41 0.23 7.79 6.12
CA VAL A 41 1.62 8.20 6.29
C VAL A 41 1.91 8.45 7.77
N ASP A 42 3.03 7.92 8.25
CA ASP A 42 3.52 8.08 9.61
C ASP A 42 5.05 8.29 9.62
N GLU A 43 5.64 8.33 10.82
CA GLU A 43 7.07 8.55 11.02
C GLU A 43 7.93 7.44 10.38
N GLU A 44 7.49 6.18 10.41
CA GLU A 44 8.24 5.07 9.79
C GLU A 44 8.25 5.22 8.27
N PHE A 45 7.15 5.69 7.66
CA PHE A 45 7.14 6.01 6.24
C PHE A 45 8.18 7.09 5.90
N VAL A 46 8.19 8.21 6.63
CA VAL A 46 9.13 9.32 6.39
C VAL A 46 10.58 8.88 6.58
N LYS A 47 10.83 8.00 7.55
CA LYS A 47 12.14 7.38 7.77
C LYS A 47 12.55 6.51 6.58
N ASP A 48 11.66 5.68 6.06
CA ASP A 48 11.95 4.77 4.96
C ASP A 48 12.29 5.51 3.66
N ILE A 49 11.58 6.59 3.33
CA ILE A 49 11.83 7.37 2.11
C ILE A 49 13.11 8.22 2.17
N GLN A 50 13.85 8.21 3.28
CA GLN A 50 15.24 8.72 3.33
C GLN A 50 16.21 7.76 2.63
N ASN A 51 15.81 6.51 2.37
CA ASN A 51 16.55 5.61 1.50
C ASN A 51 16.14 5.89 0.04
N PRO A 52 17.08 6.32 -0.84
CA PRO A 52 16.74 6.69 -2.20
C PRO A 52 16.13 5.53 -3.02
N LYS A 53 16.50 4.28 -2.73
CA LYS A 53 15.91 3.10 -3.37
C LYS A 53 14.44 2.94 -2.99
N ILE A 54 14.11 3.12 -1.71
CA ILE A 54 12.73 3.06 -1.23
C ILE A 54 11.92 4.24 -1.79
N LEU A 55 12.49 5.45 -1.76
CA LEU A 55 11.88 6.63 -2.36
C LEU A 55 11.58 6.42 -3.84
N ARG A 56 12.50 5.85 -4.61
CA ARG A 56 12.29 5.52 -6.02
C ARG A 56 11.14 4.53 -6.21
N GLY A 57 11.10 3.46 -5.43
CA GLY A 57 10.00 2.49 -5.50
C GLY A 57 8.65 3.10 -5.12
N PHE A 58 8.64 3.99 -4.12
CA PHE A 58 7.47 4.75 -3.73
C PHE A 58 7.00 5.69 -4.83
N LEU A 59 7.87 6.53 -5.38
CA LEU A 59 7.50 7.46 -6.44
C LEU A 59 7.09 6.70 -7.71
N GLY A 60 7.73 5.57 -8.03
CA GLY A 60 7.32 4.69 -9.12
C GLY A 60 5.88 4.14 -8.99
N MET A 61 5.30 4.16 -7.78
CA MET A 61 3.87 3.91 -7.61
C MET A 61 3.01 4.98 -8.29
N LEU A 62 3.41 6.26 -8.28
CA LEU A 62 2.71 7.33 -8.99
C LEU A 62 2.73 7.11 -10.51
N ASP A 63 3.80 6.51 -11.04
CA ASP A 63 3.89 6.13 -12.46
C ASP A 63 2.93 5.01 -12.85
N SER A 64 2.45 4.22 -11.89
CA SER A 64 1.36 3.28 -12.16
C SER A 64 -0.01 3.96 -12.28
N ILE A 65 -0.14 5.22 -11.85
CA ILE A 65 -1.37 6.00 -11.92
C ILE A 65 -1.42 6.73 -13.27
N PRO A 66 -2.46 6.50 -14.09
CA PRO A 66 -2.68 7.28 -15.31
C PRO A 66 -2.69 8.78 -15.03
N LYS A 67 -2.02 9.58 -15.88
CA LYS A 67 -1.81 11.03 -15.63
C LYS A 67 -3.13 11.76 -15.40
N GLU A 68 -4.17 11.43 -16.16
CA GLU A 68 -5.52 11.99 -16.05
C GLU A 68 -6.17 11.73 -14.69
N LYS A 69 -5.79 10.66 -13.99
CA LYS A 69 -6.29 10.35 -12.64
C LYS A 69 -5.53 11.10 -11.54
N ARG A 70 -4.30 11.55 -11.81
CA ARG A 70 -3.46 12.22 -10.81
C ARG A 70 -4.05 13.56 -10.36
N GLU A 71 -4.87 14.19 -11.20
CA GLU A 71 -5.61 15.41 -10.85
C GLU A 71 -6.48 15.24 -9.60
N LYS A 72 -6.95 14.03 -9.28
CA LYS A 72 -7.72 13.76 -8.06
C LYS A 72 -6.93 13.98 -6.76
N PHE A 73 -5.61 14.06 -6.83
CA PHE A 73 -4.78 14.43 -5.68
C PHE A 73 -4.71 15.94 -5.44
N ARG A 74 -5.21 16.78 -6.36
CA ARG A 74 -5.16 18.23 -6.20
C ARG A 74 -5.86 18.69 -4.92
N GLY A 75 -5.20 19.55 -4.15
CA GLY A 75 -5.64 20.07 -2.86
C GLY A 75 -5.54 19.07 -1.71
N THR A 76 -5.12 17.82 -1.95
CA THR A 76 -5.03 16.80 -0.92
C THR A 76 -3.71 16.89 -0.14
N PRO A 77 -3.63 16.31 1.08
CA PRO A 77 -2.36 16.18 1.78
C PRO A 77 -1.29 15.42 0.98
N SER A 78 -1.69 14.48 0.10
CA SER A 78 -0.75 13.74 -0.75
C SER A 78 -0.11 14.63 -1.82
N GLU A 79 -0.82 15.62 -2.40
CA GLU A 79 -0.19 16.61 -3.29
C GLU A 79 0.78 17.51 -2.52
N LYS A 80 0.38 18.02 -1.35
CA LYS A 80 1.27 18.84 -0.49
C LYS A 80 2.53 18.09 -0.10
N MET A 81 2.43 16.79 0.16
CA MET A 81 3.59 15.94 0.40
C MET A 81 4.51 15.89 -0.83
N LEU A 82 3.98 15.72 -2.04
CA LEU A 82 4.80 15.73 -3.27
C LEU A 82 5.47 17.08 -3.48
N GLU A 83 4.75 18.18 -3.25
CA GLU A 83 5.32 19.54 -3.32
C GLU A 83 6.46 19.73 -2.32
N ALA A 84 6.34 19.19 -1.11
CA ALA A 84 7.40 19.22 -0.10
C ALA A 84 8.64 18.41 -0.52
N LEU A 85 8.47 17.39 -1.37
CA LEU A 85 9.56 16.66 -2.01
C LEU A 85 10.14 17.39 -3.23
N GLY A 86 9.59 18.55 -3.60
CA GLY A 86 9.97 19.30 -4.79
C GLY A 86 9.41 18.72 -6.10
N LEU A 87 8.33 17.94 -6.01
CA LEU A 87 7.69 17.27 -7.14
C LEU A 87 6.29 17.84 -7.39
N SER A 88 5.86 17.80 -8.64
CA SER A 88 4.47 18.06 -9.03
C SER A 88 3.74 16.74 -9.35
N LEU A 89 2.42 16.79 -9.44
CA LEU A 89 1.60 15.63 -9.87
C LEU A 89 1.97 15.14 -11.28
N ASP A 90 2.44 16.05 -12.13
CA ASP A 90 2.83 15.78 -13.52
C ASP A 90 4.32 15.46 -13.69
N ALA A 91 5.07 15.37 -12.59
CA ALA A 91 6.51 15.12 -12.63
C ALA A 91 6.86 13.89 -13.46
N ASP A 92 7.86 14.03 -14.31
CA ASP A 92 8.49 12.91 -15.01
C ASP A 92 9.57 12.32 -14.09
N LEU A 93 9.32 11.11 -13.59
CA LEU A 93 10.23 10.46 -12.65
C LEU A 93 11.56 10.03 -13.27
N SER A 94 11.68 10.04 -14.60
CA SER A 94 12.95 9.77 -15.27
C SER A 94 13.99 10.88 -15.08
N GLU A 95 13.55 12.10 -14.78
CA GLU A 95 14.40 13.27 -14.57
C GLU A 95 14.65 13.54 -13.07
N VAL A 96 14.06 12.74 -12.18
CA VAL A 96 14.14 12.95 -10.74
C VAL A 96 15.46 12.45 -10.16
N ASN A 97 16.15 13.34 -9.43
CA ASN A 97 17.31 12.98 -8.61
C ASN A 97 16.87 12.49 -7.23
N PHE A 98 16.67 11.16 -7.12
CA PHE A 98 16.21 10.54 -5.87
C PHE A 98 17.18 10.77 -4.70
N GLU A 99 18.48 10.86 -4.95
CA GLU A 99 19.48 10.98 -3.88
C GLU A 99 19.41 12.37 -3.26
N GLU A 100 19.16 13.39 -4.09
CA GLU A 100 18.97 14.75 -3.62
C GLU A 100 17.68 14.90 -2.81
N ILE A 101 16.57 14.30 -3.26
CA ILE A 101 15.29 14.35 -2.52
C ILE A 101 15.44 13.60 -1.19
N ALA A 102 16.00 12.39 -1.20
CA ALA A 102 16.26 11.60 -0.01
C ALA A 102 17.12 12.38 1.01
N ARG A 103 18.18 13.07 0.54
CA ARG A 103 18.99 13.94 1.39
C ARG A 103 18.18 15.09 2.00
N LYS A 104 17.34 15.78 1.21
CA LYS A 104 16.47 16.86 1.70
C LYS A 104 15.47 16.37 2.75
N ILE A 105 14.92 15.18 2.57
CA ILE A 105 14.05 14.54 3.58
C ILE A 105 14.85 14.31 4.87
N ALA A 106 16.08 13.77 4.77
CA ALA A 106 16.92 13.49 5.92
C ALA A 106 17.38 14.76 6.68
N GLU A 107 17.54 15.88 5.98
CA GLU A 107 17.88 17.18 6.60
C GLU A 107 16.75 17.73 7.47
N ASN A 108 15.47 17.46 7.14
CA ASN A 108 14.33 17.93 7.93
C ASN A 108 13.11 16.97 7.86
N PRO A 109 13.20 15.77 8.46
CA PRO A 109 12.14 14.76 8.37
C PRO A 109 10.87 15.19 9.09
N GLY A 110 10.97 15.98 10.16
CA GLY A 110 9.80 16.49 10.90
C GLY A 110 8.92 17.41 10.07
N MET A 111 9.51 18.25 9.22
CA MET A 111 8.78 19.13 8.30
C MET A 111 8.06 18.36 7.19
N ILE A 112 8.69 17.30 6.66
CA ILE A 112 8.04 16.38 5.72
C ILE A 112 6.87 15.66 6.41
N LEU A 113 7.06 15.15 7.63
CA LEU A 113 6.01 14.45 8.38
C LEU A 113 4.81 15.36 8.67
N GLU A 114 5.03 16.60 9.11
CA GLU A 114 3.93 17.52 9.38
C GLU A 114 3.19 17.93 8.09
N THR A 115 3.91 18.06 6.97
CA THR A 115 3.29 18.38 5.67
C THR A 115 2.51 17.19 5.09
N ALA A 116 3.02 15.97 5.29
CA ALA A 116 2.38 14.73 4.88
C ALA A 116 1.24 14.29 5.81
N LYS A 117 0.94 15.06 6.87
CA LYS A 117 -0.10 14.70 7.83
C LYS A 117 -1.46 14.59 7.15
N GLY A 118 -2.06 13.40 7.28
CA GLY A 118 -3.33 13.07 6.62
C GLY A 118 -3.16 12.58 5.17
N ALA A 119 -1.94 12.52 4.64
CA ALA A 119 -1.67 11.85 3.37
C ALA A 119 -1.89 10.35 3.53
N THR A 120 -2.43 9.75 2.46
CA THR A 120 -2.72 8.32 2.41
C THR A 120 -2.21 7.74 1.12
N LEU A 121 -1.76 6.49 1.20
CA LEU A 121 -1.45 5.64 0.07
C LEU A 121 -2.55 4.59 0.01
N ASN A 122 -3.32 4.60 -1.06
CA ASN A 122 -4.47 3.72 -1.18
C ASN A 122 -4.19 2.63 -2.21
N ILE A 123 -4.40 1.38 -1.82
CA ILE A 123 -4.23 0.22 -2.68
C ILE A 123 -5.55 -0.53 -2.72
N TRP A 124 -6.10 -0.68 -3.92
CA TRP A 124 -7.30 -1.48 -4.13
C TRP A 124 -6.94 -2.85 -4.68
N MET A 125 -7.65 -3.87 -4.21
CA MET A 125 -7.40 -5.26 -4.50
C MET A 125 -8.72 -5.99 -4.77
N ASP A 126 -8.81 -6.62 -5.92
CA ASP A 126 -10.02 -7.29 -6.39
C ASP A 126 -9.88 -8.81 -6.32
N PHE A 127 -10.81 -9.46 -5.63
CA PHE A 127 -10.78 -10.89 -5.38
C PHE A 127 -12.12 -11.54 -5.72
N TRP A 128 -12.05 -12.70 -6.37
CA TRP A 128 -13.25 -13.44 -6.72
C TRP A 128 -12.95 -14.93 -6.90
N HIS A 129 -13.65 -15.78 -6.15
CA HIS A 129 -13.68 -17.24 -6.31
C HIS A 129 -12.30 -17.89 -6.46
N GLY A 130 -11.33 -17.47 -5.65
CA GLY A 130 -9.97 -18.02 -5.67
C GLY A 130 -8.98 -17.27 -6.56
N GLU A 131 -9.44 -16.26 -7.29
CA GLU A 131 -8.61 -15.43 -8.14
C GLU A 131 -8.35 -14.07 -7.51
N PHE A 132 -7.10 -13.64 -7.56
CA PHE A 132 -6.72 -12.27 -7.27
C PHE A 132 -6.70 -11.51 -8.61
N ARG A 133 -7.85 -10.94 -8.98
CA ARG A 133 -8.11 -10.42 -10.32
C ARG A 133 -7.27 -9.19 -10.63
N LYS A 134 -7.15 -8.27 -9.68
CA LYS A 134 -6.47 -6.99 -9.90
C LYS A 134 -5.91 -6.41 -8.60
N ILE A 135 -4.78 -5.70 -8.74
CA ILE A 135 -4.23 -4.80 -7.72
C ILE A 135 -3.86 -3.49 -8.40
N GLU A 136 -4.25 -2.37 -7.81
CA GLU A 136 -3.88 -1.04 -8.32
C GLU A 136 -3.85 0.01 -7.22
N VAL A 137 -3.19 1.12 -7.52
CA VAL A 137 -3.24 2.31 -6.66
C VAL A 137 -4.59 2.99 -6.86
N ALA A 138 -5.32 3.16 -5.77
CA ALA A 138 -6.57 3.91 -5.78
C ALA A 138 -6.27 5.40 -5.57
N VAL A 139 -6.70 6.24 -6.49
CA VAL A 139 -6.65 7.70 -6.29
C VAL A 139 -7.79 8.14 -5.37
N PRO A 140 -7.75 9.36 -4.79
CA PRO A 140 -8.82 9.84 -3.90
C PRO A 140 -10.21 9.72 -4.56
N GLY A 141 -11.16 9.20 -3.79
CA GLY A 141 -12.54 8.97 -4.23
C GLY A 141 -12.77 7.72 -5.08
N GLU A 142 -11.75 6.89 -5.36
CA GLU A 142 -11.96 5.58 -5.99
C GLU A 142 -12.21 4.48 -4.94
N HIS A 143 -13.08 3.54 -5.31
CA HIS A 143 -13.38 2.33 -4.53
C HIS A 143 -13.88 2.61 -3.09
N GLU A 144 -14.56 3.74 -2.88
CA GLU A 144 -15.13 4.11 -1.58
C GLU A 144 -16.26 3.19 -1.12
N ASP A 145 -16.82 2.39 -2.01
CA ASP A 145 -17.83 1.38 -1.75
C ASP A 145 -17.26 -0.04 -1.61
N ALA A 146 -15.93 -0.19 -1.63
CA ALA A 146 -15.26 -1.48 -1.47
C ALA A 146 -15.83 -2.27 -0.27
N LYS A 147 -16.09 -3.57 -0.49
CA LYS A 147 -16.76 -4.44 0.48
C LYS A 147 -15.99 -4.49 1.81
N PHE A 148 -14.66 -4.46 1.73
CA PHE A 148 -13.79 -4.39 2.89
C PHE A 148 -12.85 -3.18 2.78
N LYS A 149 -12.66 -2.48 3.90
CA LYS A 149 -11.61 -1.46 4.01
C LYS A 149 -10.73 -1.72 5.21
N LEU A 150 -9.42 -1.72 4.97
CA LEU A 150 -8.41 -1.86 6.01
C LEU A 150 -7.66 -0.54 6.12
N ILE A 151 -7.67 0.08 7.30
CA ILE A 151 -7.21 1.45 7.49
C ILE A 151 -6.23 1.47 8.66
N GLY A 152 -5.09 2.12 8.49
CA GLY A 152 -4.14 2.31 9.58
C GLY A 152 -2.77 2.83 9.15
N PRO A 153 -1.83 2.95 10.11
CA PRO A 153 -0.52 3.54 9.87
C PRO A 153 0.37 2.67 8.98
N TYR A 154 1.22 3.30 8.18
CA TYR A 154 2.21 2.63 7.33
C TYR A 154 3.09 1.65 8.11
N ALA A 155 3.55 2.02 9.32
CA ALA A 155 4.33 1.13 10.17
C ALA A 155 3.63 -0.20 10.49
N VAL A 156 2.30 -0.18 10.62
CA VAL A 156 1.49 -1.37 10.92
C VAL A 156 1.29 -2.22 9.67
N PHE A 157 1.05 -1.60 8.51
CA PHE A 157 1.03 -2.32 7.23
C PHE A 157 2.40 -2.93 6.91
N LYS A 158 3.50 -2.23 7.18
CA LYS A 158 4.86 -2.76 7.04
C LYS A 158 5.07 -3.99 7.94
N GLN A 159 4.54 -4.01 9.16
CA GLN A 159 4.56 -5.22 10.02
C GLN A 159 3.82 -6.39 9.38
N LEU A 160 2.65 -6.15 8.77
CA LEU A 160 1.87 -7.15 8.05
C LEU A 160 2.66 -7.73 6.87
N VAL A 161 3.21 -6.85 6.02
CA VAL A 161 3.97 -7.23 4.82
C VAL A 161 5.28 -7.93 5.17
N MET A 162 5.87 -7.65 6.33
CA MET A 162 7.04 -8.37 6.83
C MET A 162 6.70 -9.68 7.55
N GLY A 163 5.42 -10.05 7.67
CA GLY A 163 4.98 -11.24 8.39
C GLY A 163 5.19 -11.18 9.91
N LYS A 164 5.36 -9.99 10.50
CA LYS A 164 5.52 -9.81 11.96
C LYS A 164 4.21 -10.03 12.72
N ALA A 165 3.07 -9.82 12.05
CA ALA A 165 1.73 -10.13 12.54
C ALA A 165 0.79 -10.32 11.33
N ASP A 166 -0.22 -11.17 11.46
CA ASP A 166 -1.26 -11.31 10.43
C ASP A 166 -2.35 -10.22 10.55
N ALA A 167 -3.14 -10.05 9.48
CA ALA A 167 -4.14 -9.00 9.40
C ALA A 167 -5.22 -9.13 10.49
N ILE A 168 -5.61 -10.36 10.83
CA ILE A 168 -6.64 -10.61 11.86
C ILE A 168 -6.14 -10.15 13.22
N THR A 169 -4.90 -10.51 13.58
CA THR A 169 -4.26 -10.11 14.83
C THR A 169 -4.16 -8.59 14.94
N LEU A 170 -3.77 -7.92 13.85
CA LEU A 170 -3.67 -6.46 13.80
C LEU A 170 -5.03 -5.76 13.93
N VAL A 171 -6.08 -6.35 13.37
CA VAL A 171 -7.45 -5.82 13.47
C VAL A 171 -8.03 -6.03 14.88
N ILE A 172 -7.95 -7.25 15.41
CA ILE A 172 -8.45 -7.56 16.77
C ILE A 172 -7.70 -6.75 17.83
N GLY A 173 -6.39 -6.56 17.64
CA GLY A 173 -5.57 -5.72 18.52
C GLY A 173 -5.81 -4.22 18.37
N GLY A 174 -6.71 -3.78 17.48
CA GLY A 174 -7.04 -2.37 17.27
C GLY A 174 -5.97 -1.54 16.57
N LYS A 175 -4.92 -2.18 16.02
CA LYS A 175 -3.83 -1.50 15.31
C LYS A 175 -4.22 -1.17 13.87
N LEU A 176 -5.04 -2.01 13.25
CA LEU A 176 -5.71 -1.74 11.98
C LEU A 176 -7.21 -1.66 12.21
N LYS A 177 -7.85 -0.66 11.61
CA LYS A 177 -9.31 -0.57 11.57
C LYS A 177 -9.82 -1.33 10.36
N MET A 178 -10.80 -2.19 10.58
CA MET A 178 -11.53 -2.86 9.51
C MET A 178 -12.94 -2.27 9.36
N GLN A 179 -13.38 -2.08 8.12
CA GLN A 179 -14.77 -1.84 7.75
C GLN A 179 -15.25 -2.97 6.83
N GLY A 180 -16.49 -3.42 6.99
CA GLY A 180 -17.07 -4.55 6.25
C GLY A 180 -17.66 -5.61 7.18
N ASP A 181 -18.08 -6.74 6.61
CA ASP A 181 -18.67 -7.85 7.36
C ASP A 181 -17.58 -8.66 8.10
N MET A 182 -17.37 -8.33 9.37
CA MET A 182 -16.43 -9.06 10.23
C MET A 182 -16.81 -10.52 10.44
N ALA A 183 -18.10 -10.87 10.43
CA ALA A 183 -18.51 -12.27 10.57
C ALA A 183 -18.12 -13.06 9.32
N TYR A 184 -18.26 -12.49 8.13
CA TYR A 184 -17.75 -13.06 6.88
C TYR A 184 -16.24 -13.22 6.92
N MET A 185 -15.51 -12.20 7.37
CA MET A 185 -14.05 -12.25 7.52
C MET A 185 -13.59 -13.41 8.40
N MET A 186 -14.20 -13.54 9.58
CA MET A 186 -13.83 -14.60 10.52
C MET A 186 -14.19 -15.99 10.00
N ARG A 187 -15.32 -16.16 9.29
CA ARG A 187 -15.68 -17.42 8.62
C ARG A 187 -14.67 -17.79 7.52
N ASN A 188 -14.07 -16.80 6.87
CA ASN A 188 -13.09 -16.98 5.81
C ASN A 188 -11.64 -16.74 6.29
N MET A 189 -11.37 -16.94 7.58
CA MET A 189 -10.04 -16.62 8.15
C MET A 189 -8.88 -17.36 7.49
N ALA A 190 -9.10 -18.57 6.98
CA ALA A 190 -8.08 -19.34 6.27
C ALA A 190 -7.64 -18.63 4.98
N THR A 191 -8.58 -18.03 4.24
CA THR A 191 -8.30 -17.24 3.04
C THR A 191 -7.47 -16.01 3.36
N VAL A 192 -7.89 -15.27 4.39
CA VAL A 192 -7.20 -14.06 4.85
C VAL A 192 -5.79 -14.39 5.28
N LYS A 193 -5.62 -15.43 6.10
CA LYS A 193 -4.32 -15.90 6.57
C LYS A 193 -3.41 -16.32 5.41
N LYS A 194 -3.92 -17.15 4.49
CA LYS A 194 -3.14 -17.62 3.34
C LYS A 194 -2.69 -16.47 2.45
N PHE A 195 -3.56 -15.49 2.19
CA PHE A 195 -3.20 -14.28 1.44
C PHE A 195 -2.10 -13.50 2.16
N THR A 196 -2.22 -13.28 3.47
CA THR A 196 -1.19 -12.55 4.24
C THR A 196 0.13 -13.31 4.34
N ASP A 197 0.09 -14.65 4.41
CA ASP A 197 1.29 -15.48 4.43
C ASP A 197 2.01 -15.39 3.06
N LEU A 198 1.27 -15.39 1.95
CA LEU A 198 1.83 -15.18 0.60
C LEU A 198 2.41 -13.78 0.44
N MET A 199 1.72 -12.75 0.93
CA MET A 199 2.23 -11.38 0.96
C MET A 199 3.54 -11.28 1.76
N ALA A 200 3.58 -11.88 2.95
CA ALA A 200 4.75 -11.88 3.82
C ALA A 200 5.95 -12.64 3.26
N SER A 201 5.70 -13.58 2.34
CA SER A 201 6.75 -14.36 1.69
C SER A 201 7.45 -13.61 0.53
N ILE A 202 7.12 -12.35 0.29
CA ILE A 202 7.82 -11.46 -0.66
C ILE A 202 8.84 -10.65 0.16
N PRO A 203 10.16 -10.90 0.00
CA PRO A 203 11.16 -10.12 0.71
C PRO A 203 11.07 -8.64 0.31
N ILE A 204 11.02 -7.74 1.30
CA ILE A 204 11.02 -6.30 1.06
C ILE A 204 12.33 -5.64 1.49
N GLU A 205 12.65 -4.54 0.83
CA GLU A 205 13.69 -3.62 1.29
C GLU A 205 13.23 -2.97 2.61
N SER A 206 14.13 -2.87 3.59
CA SER A 206 13.82 -2.39 4.94
C SER A 206 14.91 -1.49 5.50
#